data_AF-A0A961XTE8-F1
#
_entry.id   AF-A0A961XTE8-F1
#
_cell.length_a   1.000
_cell.length_b   1.000
_cell.length_c   1.000
_cell.angle_alpha   90.00
_cell.angle_beta   90.00
_cell.angle_gamma   90.00
#
_symmetry.space_group_name_H-M   'P 1'
#
loop_
_entity.id
_entity.type
_entity.pdbx_description
1 polymer ?
#
loop_
_entity_poly.entity_id
_entity_poly.type
_entity_poly.pdbx_seq_one_letter_code
_entity_poly.pdbx_strand_id
1 'polypeptide(L)' 'MKTDVTPVGRYFEAMGRALDGLDTFLREDDSPLYKHDVIGAIVETYLTRLRGSFQSWQNRV' A
#
# COMPACT_ATOMS: atom_id res chain seq x y z
N MET A 1 22.28 2.68 16.86
CA MET A 1 22.12 3.69 15.79
C MET A 1 20.65 4.08 15.75
N LYS A 2 20.27 5.23 16.33
CA LYS A 2 18.90 5.73 16.15
C LYS A 2 18.87 6.30 14.74
N THR A 3 18.23 5.58 13.83
CA THR A 3 17.90 6.14 12.52
C THR A 3 17.03 7.35 12.82
N ASP A 4 17.55 8.57 12.68
CA ASP A 4 16.72 9.76 12.73
C ASP A 4 15.74 9.63 11.57
N VAL A 5 14.54 9.17 11.89
CA VAL A 5 13.50 8.97 10.89
C VAL A 5 13.11 10.36 10.43
N THR A 6 13.68 10.77 9.29
CA THR A 6 13.39 12.04 8.66
C THR A 6 11.88 12.15 8.44
N PRO A 7 11.30 13.37 8.41
CA PRO A 7 9.88 13.53 8.10
C PRO A 7 9.46 12.79 6.82
N VAL A 8 10.36 12.75 5.83
CA VAL A 8 10.20 11.97 4.59
C VAL A 8 10.17 10.46 4.86
N GLY A 9 11.11 9.93 5.65
CA GLY A 9 11.13 8.51 6.01
C GLY A 9 9.85 8.09 6.74
N ARG A 10 9.35 8.91 7.66
CA ARG A 10 8.07 8.67 8.37
C ARG A 10 6.88 8.63 7.43
N TYR A 11 6.87 9.52 6.43
CA TYR A 11 5.80 9.57 5.42
C TYR A 11 5.74 8.27 4.60
N PHE A 12 6.87 7.83 4.04
CA PHE A 12 6.90 6.61 3.22
C PHE A 12 6.60 5.35 4.05
N GLU A 13 7.06 5.31 5.31
CA GLU A 13 6.72 4.23 6.23
C GLU A 13 5.22 4.18 6.52
N ALA A 14 4.59 5.32 6.83
CA ALA A 14 3.16 5.41 7.09
C ALA A 14 2.33 4.99 5.86
N MET A 15 2.74 5.44 4.66
CA MET A 15 2.09 5.05 3.41
C MET A 15 2.23 3.54 3.14
N GLY A 16 3.41 2.96 3.38
CA GLY A 16 3.63 1.52 3.26
C GLY A 16 2.69 0.71 4.16
N ARG A 17 2.62 1.08 5.45
CA ARG A 17 1.72 0.43 6.42
C ARG A 17 0.24 0.57 6.06
N ALA A 18 -0.17 1.73 5.56
CA ALA A 18 -1.55 1.94 5.11
C ALA A 18 -1.91 1.04 3.92
N LEU A 19 -1.00 0.89 2.96
CA LEU A 19 -1.19 -0.01 1.82
C LEU A 19 -1.21 -1.49 2.26
N ASP A 20 -0.36 -1.91 3.21
CA ASP A 20 -0.38 -3.27 3.77
C ASP A 20 -1.72 -3.58 4.49
N GLY A 21 -2.22 -2.62 5.28
CA GLY A 21 -3.49 -2.77 5.98
C GLY A 21 -4.69 -2.85 5.03
N LEU A 22 -4.69 -2.02 3.97
CA LEU A 22 -5.72 -2.07 2.94
C LEU A 22 -5.69 -3.40 2.17
N ASP A 23 -4.51 -3.87 1.79
CA ASP A 23 -4.32 -5.16 1.14
C ASP A 23 -4.82 -6.33 2.01
N THR A 24 -4.56 -6.26 3.32
CA THR A 24 -5.09 -7.25 4.30
C THR A 24 -6.62 -7.20 4.37
N PHE A 25 -7.21 -6.01 4.53
CA PHE A 25 -8.67 -5.82 4.58
C PHE A 25 -9.37 -6.32 3.31
N LEU A 26 -8.73 -6.17 2.15
CA LEU A 26 -9.28 -6.62 0.87
C LEU A 26 -9.16 -8.14 0.67
N ARG A 27 -8.14 -8.79 1.24
CA ARG A 27 -7.98 -10.25 1.21
C ARG A 27 -8.89 -10.98 2.18
N GLU A 28 -9.36 -10.32 3.25
CA GLU A 28 -10.36 -10.91 4.12
C GLU A 28 -11.68 -11.08 3.33
N ASP A 29 -12.05 -12.34 3.09
CA ASP A 29 -13.20 -12.84 2.30
C ASP A 29 -14.58 -12.29 2.76
N ASP A 30 -14.61 -11.53 3.85
CA ASP A 30 -15.80 -10.91 4.42
C ASP A 30 -16.13 -9.53 3.82
N SER A 31 -15.28 -8.98 2.94
CA SER A 31 -15.57 -7.71 2.26
C SER A 31 -16.60 -7.90 1.14
N PRO A 32 -17.81 -7.30 1.23
CA PRO A 32 -18.83 -7.38 0.17
C PRO A 32 -18.37 -6.77 -1.16
N LEU A 33 -17.29 -5.97 -1.14
CA LEU A 33 -16.66 -5.34 -2.30
C LEU A 33 -15.86 -6.33 -3.15
N TYR A 34 -15.26 -7.36 -2.52
CA TYR A 34 -14.45 -8.38 -3.20
C TYR A 34 -15.26 -9.58 -3.69
N LYS A 35 -16.52 -9.72 -3.26
CA LYS A 35 -17.49 -10.73 -3.77
C LYS A 35 -17.72 -10.68 -5.29
N HIS A 36 -17.25 -9.64 -5.96
CA HIS A 36 -17.14 -9.61 -7.41
C HIS A 36 -15.66 -9.69 -7.79
N ASP A 37 -15.20 -10.88 -8.20
CA ASP A 37 -13.81 -11.20 -8.61
C ASP A 37 -13.13 -10.12 -9.46
N VAL A 38 -13.91 -9.44 -10.31
CA VAL A 38 -13.46 -8.37 -11.21
C VAL A 38 -13.01 -7.11 -10.46
N ILE A 39 -13.76 -6.68 -9.45
CA ILE A 39 -13.42 -5.47 -8.68
C ILE A 39 -12.15 -5.73 -7.87
N GLY A 40 -12.05 -6.92 -7.29
CA GLY A 40 -10.86 -7.32 -6.55
C GLY A 40 -9.59 -7.28 -7.39
N ALA A 41 -9.60 -7.96 -8.54
CA ALA A 41 -8.45 -8.00 -9.44
C ALA A 41 -8.00 -6.61 -9.93
N ILE A 42 -8.97 -5.70 -10.18
CA ILE A 42 -8.67 -4.32 -10.60
C ILE A 42 -8.02 -3.53 -9.45
N VAL A 43 -8.57 -3.63 -8.24
CA VAL A 43 -8.07 -2.90 -7.07
C VAL A 43 -6.67 -3.38 -6.70
N GLU A 44 -6.40 -4.69 -6.70
CA GLU A 44 -5.08 -5.26 -6.43
C GLU A 44 -4.03 -4.77 -7.44
N THR A 45 -4.39 -4.73 -8.72
CA THR A 45 -3.52 -4.20 -9.78
C THR A 45 -3.19 -2.72 -9.55
N TYR A 46 -4.17 -1.93 -9.11
CA TYR A 46 -3.97 -0.52 -8.80
C TYR A 46 -3.08 -0.31 -7.57
N LEU A 47 -3.30 -1.07 -6.49
CA LEU A 47 -2.48 -1.01 -5.28
C LEU A 47 -1.03 -1.38 -5.55
N THR A 48 -0.80 -2.39 -6.40
CA THR A 48 0.54 -2.78 -6.84
C THR A 48 1.25 -1.64 -7.57
N ARG A 49 0.56 -0.98 -8.52
CA ARG A 49 1.11 0.17 -9.26
C ARG A 49 1.43 1.33 -8.33
N LEU A 50 0.52 1.65 -7.41
CA LEU A 50 0.68 2.73 -6.44
C LEU A 50 1.90 2.49 -5.54
N ARG A 51 2.07 1.27 -5.03
CA ARG A 51 3.25 0.86 -4.25
C ARG A 51 4.53 1.06 -5.05
N GLY A 52 4.55 0.66 -6.32
CA GLY A 52 5.70 0.86 -7.21
C GLY A 52 6.05 2.34 -7.42
N SER A 53 5.03 3.21 -7.56
CA SER A 53 5.24 4.67 -7.63
C SER A 53 5.84 5.23 -6.35
N PHE A 54 5.31 4.84 -5.18
CA PHE A 54 5.85 5.27 -3.89
C PHE A 54 7.29 4.84 -3.68
N GLN A 55 7.64 3.58 -3.98
CA GLN A 55 9.01 3.08 -3.89
C GLN A 55 9.96 3.86 -4.83
N SER A 56 9.51 4.14 -6.05
CA SER A 56 10.29 4.92 -7.01
C SER A 56 10.56 6.35 -6.54
N TRP A 57 9.59 6.96 -5.85
CA TRP A 57 9.78 8.28 -5.24
C TRP A 57 10.68 8.21 -4.03
N GLN A 58 10.51 7.23 -3.14
CA GLN A 58 11.37 7.05 -1.96
C GLN A 58 12.84 6.88 -2.34
N ASN A 59 13.14 6.13 -3.41
CA ASN A 59 14.51 5.90 -3.89
C ASN A 59 15.17 7.16 -4.49
N ARG A 60 14.41 8.22 -4.73
CA ARG A 60 14.89 9.49 -5.31
C ARG A 60 15.12 10.59 -4.26
N VAL A 61 14.70 10.37 -3.00
CA VAL A 61 14.89 11.31 -1.89
C VAL A 61 16.05 10.86 -1.03
#